data_AF-A0A3S4G8E9-F1
#
_entry.id   AF-A0A3S4G8E9-F1
#
_cell.length_a   1.000
_cell.length_b   1.000
_cell.length_c   1.000
_cell.angle_alpha   90.00
_cell.angle_beta   90.00
_cell.angle_gamma   90.00
#
_symmetry.space_group_name_H-M   'P 1'
#
loop_
_entity.id
_entity.type
_entity.pdbx_description
1 polymer ?
#
loop_
_entity_poly.entity_id
_entity_poly.type
_entity_poly.pdbx_seq_one_letter_code
_entity_poly.pdbx_strand_id
1 'polypeptide(L)'
;MTAPSQVLKIRRPDDWHIHLRDGDMLKTVVPYTSEIYGRAIVMPNLASPVTTVDAAIAYRQRILDAVPAGHDFTPLMTCYLTDSLDADELERGFHEGVFTAAKLYPANATTNSSHGVTSIDAIMPVLERMEKLGMPLLVHGEVTHADVDIFDREARFIDTVMEPLRQRLTALKVVFEHITTKDAAQYVRDGNDYLAATITPQHLMFNRNHMLVGGIRPHLYCLPILKRNIHQQALRELVASGFTRAFLGTDSAPHSRHRKETSCGCAGCFNAPSALGSYAAVFEEMNALAHFEAFCSLNGPQFYGLPVNEGWVELVRDEQQIPVNIALADDTLVPFLAGETVRWSVKNKKCAYLLLYIAFNCIYIQHIQQGVIMRIEVTIAKTSPLPAGAIDALAGELSRRISHHFPENLGNVTVRYATANNLSVIGASKEDKERISEILQETWESADDWFINE
;
A
#
# COMPACT_ATOMS: atom_id res chain seq x y z
N MET A 1 -33.91 -3.13 -22.45
CA MET A 1 -33.77 -3.42 -21.01
C MET A 1 -32.46 -4.15 -20.84
N THR A 2 -31.45 -3.55 -20.21
CA THR A 2 -30.21 -4.24 -19.86
C THR A 2 -30.54 -5.29 -18.80
N ALA A 3 -30.02 -6.51 -18.97
CA ALA A 3 -30.18 -7.57 -17.96
C ALA A 3 -29.59 -7.08 -16.62
N PRO A 4 -30.20 -7.41 -15.47
CA PRO A 4 -29.66 -7.01 -14.18
C PRO A 4 -28.26 -7.61 -13.99
N SER A 5 -27.32 -6.80 -13.49
CA SER A 5 -25.95 -7.24 -13.21
C SER A 5 -25.96 -8.40 -12.22
N GLN A 6 -25.11 -9.40 -12.46
CA GLN A 6 -24.93 -10.54 -11.56
C GLN A 6 -24.42 -10.04 -10.20
N VAL A 7 -24.96 -10.58 -9.12
CA VAL A 7 -24.56 -10.25 -7.74
C VAL A 7 -23.98 -11.50 -7.08
N LEU A 8 -22.82 -11.34 -6.44
CA LEU A 8 -22.19 -12.36 -5.62
C LEU A 8 -22.19 -11.89 -4.18
N LYS A 9 -22.95 -12.58 -3.32
CA LYS A 9 -23.06 -12.26 -1.91
C LYS A 9 -22.26 -13.27 -1.11
N ILE A 10 -21.34 -12.79 -0.29
CA ILE A 10 -20.52 -13.61 0.60
C ILE A 10 -20.54 -13.05 2.00
N ARG A 11 -20.28 -13.90 3.00
CA ARG A 11 -19.93 -13.44 4.34
C ARG A 11 -18.78 -12.46 4.28
N ARG A 12 -18.80 -11.46 5.14
CA ARG A 12 -17.78 -10.41 5.17
C ARG A 12 -16.39 -11.07 5.27
N PRO A 13 -15.46 -10.78 4.35
CA PRO A 13 -14.18 -11.46 4.29
C PRO A 13 -13.20 -10.92 5.35
N ASP A 14 -12.08 -11.60 5.48
CA ASP A 14 -10.92 -11.16 6.26
C ASP A 14 -9.66 -11.24 5.39
N ASP A 15 -8.67 -10.38 5.64
CA ASP A 15 -7.39 -10.40 4.92
C ASP A 15 -6.26 -10.96 5.80
N TRP A 16 -5.84 -12.19 5.51
CA TRP A 16 -4.86 -12.91 6.35
C TRP A 16 -3.41 -12.50 6.08
N HIS A 17 -3.14 -11.48 5.26
CA HIS A 17 -1.80 -10.92 5.06
C HIS A 17 -1.85 -9.47 4.55
N ILE A 18 -1.56 -8.48 5.39
CA ILE A 18 -1.55 -7.07 4.95
C ILE A 18 -0.39 -6.23 5.53
N HIS A 19 0.09 -5.27 4.73
CA HIS A 19 1.01 -4.22 5.18
C HIS A 19 0.32 -2.85 5.22
N LEU A 20 0.00 -2.37 6.42
CA LEU A 20 -0.65 -1.07 6.61
C LEU A 20 0.33 0.11 6.75
N ARG A 21 1.63 -0.17 6.91
CA ARG A 21 2.69 0.84 7.11
C ARG A 21 2.40 1.69 8.36
N ASP A 22 2.89 2.93 8.41
CA ASP A 22 2.66 3.83 9.53
C ASP A 22 2.51 5.28 9.05
N GLY A 23 2.20 6.20 9.96
CA GLY A 23 2.10 7.63 9.68
C GLY A 23 1.02 7.96 8.65
N ASP A 24 1.32 8.87 7.71
CA ASP A 24 0.32 9.31 6.73
C ASP A 24 -0.02 8.23 5.70
N MET A 25 0.93 7.34 5.38
CA MET A 25 0.64 6.19 4.53
C MET A 25 -0.42 5.28 5.17
N LEU A 26 -0.33 5.05 6.48
CA LEU A 26 -1.33 4.29 7.24
C LEU A 26 -2.73 4.93 7.11
N LYS A 27 -2.83 6.24 7.33
CA LYS A 27 -4.09 6.99 7.22
C LYS A 27 -4.70 6.88 5.83
N THR A 28 -3.89 6.87 4.78
CA THR A 28 -4.36 6.71 3.40
C THR A 28 -4.84 5.29 3.10
N VAL A 29 -4.15 4.24 3.59
CA VAL A 29 -4.38 2.87 3.13
C VAL A 29 -5.38 2.08 3.98
N VAL A 30 -5.52 2.37 5.27
CA VAL A 30 -6.48 1.70 6.17
C VAL A 30 -7.93 1.76 5.69
N PRO A 31 -8.44 2.88 5.12
CA PRO A 31 -9.81 2.95 4.62
C PRO A 31 -10.15 1.87 3.58
N TYR A 32 -9.23 1.57 2.65
CA TYR A 32 -9.43 0.57 1.60
C TYR A 32 -9.54 -0.87 2.14
N THR A 33 -8.97 -1.14 3.31
CA THR A 33 -9.11 -2.44 3.98
C THR A 33 -10.35 -2.46 4.86
N SER A 34 -10.48 -1.46 5.74
CA SER A 34 -11.52 -1.42 6.78
C SER A 34 -12.94 -1.32 6.21
N GLU A 35 -13.12 -0.76 5.01
CA GLU A 35 -14.42 -0.70 4.35
C GLU A 35 -14.94 -2.10 3.92
N ILE A 36 -14.03 -3.05 3.65
CA ILE A 36 -14.36 -4.37 3.10
C ILE A 36 -14.22 -5.46 4.17
N TYR A 37 -13.04 -5.57 4.77
CA TYR A 37 -12.65 -6.71 5.59
C TYR A 37 -13.06 -6.51 7.04
N GLY A 38 -13.50 -7.58 7.71
CA GLY A 38 -13.81 -7.55 9.14
C GLY A 38 -12.53 -7.55 9.98
N ARG A 39 -11.57 -8.39 9.61
CA ARG A 39 -10.25 -8.49 10.25
C ARG A 39 -9.14 -8.48 9.21
N ALA A 40 -7.95 -8.12 9.65
CA ALA A 40 -6.75 -8.41 8.88
C ALA A 40 -5.55 -8.76 9.75
N ILE A 41 -4.71 -9.70 9.32
CA ILE A 41 -3.42 -10.00 9.93
C ILE A 41 -2.41 -8.94 9.49
N VAL A 42 -2.10 -8.03 10.41
CA VAL A 42 -1.22 -6.89 10.15
C VAL A 42 0.22 -7.32 10.33
N MET A 43 0.99 -7.25 9.24
CA MET A 43 2.39 -7.64 9.23
C MET A 43 3.30 -6.65 10.00
N PRO A 44 4.37 -7.13 10.65
CA PRO A 44 5.07 -6.36 11.68
C PRO A 44 6.36 -5.67 11.19
N ASN A 45 6.64 -5.71 9.88
CA ASN A 45 7.85 -5.17 9.25
C ASN A 45 7.77 -3.66 8.97
N LEU A 46 7.40 -2.89 10.00
CA LEU A 46 7.64 -1.44 10.00
C LEU A 46 9.15 -1.15 9.93
N ALA A 47 9.53 0.12 9.71
CA ALA A 47 10.94 0.49 9.68
C ALA A 47 11.66 0.12 10.98
N SER A 48 10.98 0.35 12.11
CA SER A 48 11.29 -0.30 13.38
C SER A 48 10.35 -1.49 13.53
N PRO A 49 10.84 -2.74 13.41
CA PRO A 49 9.97 -3.91 13.43
C PRO A 49 9.22 -4.04 14.77
N VAL A 50 8.00 -4.55 14.72
CA VAL A 50 7.18 -4.76 15.92
C VAL A 50 7.60 -6.05 16.60
N THR A 51 8.50 -5.95 17.58
CA THR A 51 9.08 -7.09 18.32
C THR A 51 8.64 -7.18 19.78
N THR A 52 7.86 -6.20 20.26
CA THR A 52 7.38 -6.15 21.65
C THR A 52 5.88 -5.92 21.72
N VAL A 53 5.28 -6.35 22.82
CA VAL A 53 3.85 -6.19 23.12
C VAL A 53 3.46 -4.71 23.13
N ASP A 54 4.26 -3.86 23.76
CA ASP A 54 3.97 -2.42 23.86
C ASP A 54 3.98 -1.76 22.48
N ALA A 55 4.93 -2.13 21.62
CA ALA A 55 4.99 -1.64 20.24
C ALA A 55 3.75 -2.10 19.45
N ALA A 56 3.30 -3.34 19.65
CA ALA A 56 2.12 -3.88 18.99
C ALA A 56 0.82 -3.22 19.47
N ILE A 57 0.68 -2.96 20.77
CA ILE A 57 -0.46 -2.20 21.34
C ILE A 57 -0.48 -0.78 20.76
N ALA A 58 0.65 -0.09 20.79
CA ALA A 58 0.75 1.27 20.26
C ALA A 58 0.44 1.33 18.76
N TYR A 59 0.93 0.36 17.99
CA TYR A 59 0.66 0.30 16.55
C TYR A 59 -0.81 -0.04 16.25
N ARG A 60 -1.41 -0.98 17.00
CA ARG A 60 -2.85 -1.28 16.91
C ARG A 60 -3.68 -0.03 17.14
N GLN A 61 -3.34 0.77 18.14
CA GLN A 61 -4.06 2.00 18.44
C GLN A 61 -3.97 2.99 17.26
N ARG A 62 -2.77 3.20 16.69
CA ARG A 62 -2.63 4.06 15.50
C ARG A 62 -3.44 3.57 14.30
N ILE A 63 -3.55 2.25 14.11
CA ILE A 63 -4.40 1.68 13.06
C ILE A 63 -5.87 2.00 13.34
N LEU A 64 -6.35 1.76 14.57
CA LEU A 64 -7.73 2.04 14.96
C LEU A 64 -8.07 3.54 14.84
N ASP A 65 -7.14 4.42 15.19
CA ASP A 65 -7.30 5.87 15.03
C ASP A 65 -7.44 6.28 13.55
N ALA A 66 -6.90 5.47 12.62
CA ALA A 66 -7.00 5.67 11.18
C ALA A 66 -8.23 4.99 10.54
N VAL A 67 -9.01 4.20 11.29
CA VAL A 67 -10.23 3.57 10.79
C VAL A 67 -11.34 4.63 10.67
N PRO A 68 -11.94 4.82 9.47
CA PRO A 68 -13.06 5.74 9.32
C PRO A 68 -14.26 5.39 10.20
N ALA A 69 -14.97 6.43 10.66
CA ALA A 69 -16.18 6.26 11.45
C ALA A 69 -17.22 5.39 10.73
N GLY A 70 -17.75 4.39 11.44
CA GLY A 70 -18.74 3.45 10.92
C GLY A 70 -18.16 2.19 10.28
N HIS A 71 -16.84 2.12 10.08
CA HIS A 71 -16.19 0.86 9.73
C HIS A 71 -16.01 0.02 11.01
N ASP A 72 -16.36 -1.25 10.92
CA ASP A 72 -16.08 -2.24 11.96
C ASP A 72 -14.90 -3.09 11.50
N PHE A 73 -13.70 -2.75 11.95
CA PHE A 73 -12.44 -3.38 11.52
C PHE A 73 -11.57 -3.70 12.72
N THR A 74 -11.10 -4.96 12.78
CA THR A 74 -10.21 -5.43 13.86
C THR A 74 -8.84 -5.81 13.29
N PRO A 75 -7.78 -5.02 13.58
CA PRO A 75 -6.41 -5.41 13.23
C PRO A 75 -5.90 -6.52 14.15
N LEU A 76 -5.52 -7.65 13.56
CA LEU A 76 -4.91 -8.79 14.23
C LEU A 76 -3.39 -8.65 14.16
N MET A 77 -2.77 -8.26 15.28
CA MET A 77 -1.35 -7.89 15.29
C MET A 77 -0.45 -9.11 15.29
N THR A 78 0.77 -8.94 14.76
CA THR A 78 1.79 -9.98 14.73
C THR A 78 3.10 -9.52 15.35
N CYS A 79 3.91 -10.47 15.82
CA CYS A 79 5.27 -10.21 16.28
C CYS A 79 6.27 -10.49 15.14
N TYR A 80 7.22 -9.59 14.91
CA TYR A 80 8.35 -9.82 14.03
C TYR A 80 9.36 -10.73 14.74
N LEU A 81 9.72 -11.88 14.16
CA LEU A 81 10.74 -12.76 14.73
C LEU A 81 12.15 -12.23 14.45
N THR A 82 12.99 -12.19 15.49
CA THR A 82 14.41 -11.83 15.40
C THR A 82 15.25 -12.85 16.17
N ASP A 83 16.55 -12.92 15.89
CA ASP A 83 17.48 -13.80 16.61
C ASP A 83 17.53 -13.52 18.12
N SER A 84 17.22 -12.30 18.53
CA SER A 84 17.27 -11.83 19.92
C SER A 84 15.90 -11.73 20.60
N LEU A 85 14.82 -12.19 19.95
CA LEU A 85 13.48 -12.12 20.53
C LEU A 85 13.40 -13.05 21.75
N ASP A 86 12.95 -12.52 22.88
CA ASP A 86 12.67 -13.31 24.06
C ASP A 86 11.39 -14.12 23.86
N ALA A 87 11.46 -15.43 24.10
CA ALA A 87 10.30 -16.31 24.04
C ALA A 87 9.21 -15.92 25.07
N ASP A 88 9.61 -15.36 26.20
CA ASP A 88 8.68 -14.92 27.25
C ASP A 88 7.89 -13.67 26.82
N GLU A 89 8.50 -12.76 26.04
CA GLU A 89 7.80 -11.61 25.47
C GLU A 89 6.75 -12.05 24.44
N LEU A 90 7.08 -13.06 23.62
CA LEU A 90 6.14 -13.62 22.65
C LEU A 90 4.97 -14.34 23.35
N GLU A 91 5.26 -15.17 24.36
CA GLU A 91 4.24 -15.85 25.16
C GLU A 91 3.31 -14.84 25.84
N ARG A 92 3.88 -13.81 26.47
CA ARG A 92 3.11 -12.74 27.10
C ARG A 92 2.14 -12.09 26.11
N GLY A 93 2.63 -11.68 24.95
CA GLY A 93 1.79 -11.05 23.94
C GLY A 93 0.72 -11.97 23.37
N PHE A 94 0.97 -13.27 23.25
CA PHE A 94 -0.04 -14.23 22.81
C PHE A 94 -1.13 -14.45 23.88
N HIS A 95 -0.74 -14.66 25.15
CA HIS A 95 -1.68 -14.85 26.25
C HIS A 95 -2.54 -13.61 26.53
N GLU A 96 -1.99 -12.41 26.38
CA GLU A 96 -2.73 -11.15 26.53
C GLU A 96 -3.64 -10.84 25.32
N GLY A 97 -3.64 -11.67 24.27
CA GLY A 97 -4.41 -11.44 23.04
C GLY A 97 -3.88 -10.24 22.23
N VAL A 98 -2.62 -9.88 22.43
CA VAL A 98 -1.94 -8.81 21.67
C VAL A 98 -1.44 -9.35 20.35
N PHE A 99 -0.71 -10.47 20.37
CA PHE A 99 -0.25 -11.15 19.17
C PHE A 99 -1.21 -12.27 18.79
N THR A 100 -1.66 -12.25 17.53
CA THR A 100 -2.41 -13.37 16.93
C THR A 100 -1.47 -14.44 16.38
N ALA A 101 -0.31 -14.03 15.88
CA ALA A 101 0.70 -14.89 15.26
C ALA A 101 2.09 -14.22 15.26
N ALA A 102 3.14 -14.95 14.91
CA ALA A 102 4.46 -14.36 14.69
C ALA A 102 4.90 -14.56 13.23
N LYS A 103 5.60 -13.57 12.67
CA LYS A 103 6.03 -13.57 11.27
C LYS A 103 7.53 -13.77 11.18
N LEU A 104 7.93 -14.81 10.46
CA LEU A 104 9.29 -15.10 10.06
C LEU A 104 9.60 -14.42 8.73
N TYR A 105 10.61 -13.56 8.75
CA TYR A 105 11.31 -13.09 7.55
C TYR A 105 12.76 -13.59 7.61
N PRO A 106 13.22 -14.36 6.61
CA PRO A 106 14.64 -14.61 6.43
C PRO A 106 15.36 -13.27 6.25
N ALA A 107 16.52 -13.11 6.89
CA ALA A 107 17.27 -11.87 6.83
C ALA A 107 17.52 -11.43 5.36
N ASN A 108 17.17 -10.18 5.06
CA ASN A 108 17.28 -9.55 3.74
C ASN A 108 16.41 -10.17 2.62
N ALA A 109 15.38 -10.95 2.94
CA ALA A 109 14.49 -11.53 1.93
C ALA A 109 13.59 -10.49 1.25
N THR A 110 13.12 -9.48 1.98
CA THR A 110 12.13 -8.50 1.49
C THR A 110 12.23 -7.14 2.20
N THR A 111 11.31 -6.21 1.90
CA THR A 111 11.23 -4.87 2.50
C THR A 111 11.27 -4.91 4.04
N ASN A 112 12.20 -4.14 4.63
CA ASN A 112 12.46 -4.03 6.07
C ASN A 112 12.84 -5.35 6.77
N SER A 113 13.39 -6.32 6.03
CA SER A 113 13.78 -7.62 6.59
C SER A 113 15.23 -7.71 7.08
N SER A 114 15.96 -6.60 7.16
CA SER A 114 17.38 -6.60 7.58
C SER A 114 17.59 -7.03 9.03
N HIS A 115 16.57 -6.88 9.88
CA HIS A 115 16.54 -7.37 11.26
C HIS A 115 15.93 -8.79 11.36
N GLY A 116 15.74 -9.46 10.22
CA GLY A 116 15.21 -10.81 10.12
C GLY A 116 16.11 -11.87 10.75
N VAL A 117 15.58 -13.09 10.74
CA VAL A 117 16.24 -14.25 11.33
C VAL A 117 17.40 -14.70 10.47
N THR A 118 18.56 -14.94 11.07
CA THR A 118 19.76 -15.39 10.34
C THR A 118 19.80 -16.90 10.15
N SER A 119 19.28 -17.65 11.13
CA SER A 119 19.17 -19.11 11.09
C SER A 119 17.97 -19.57 11.94
N ILE A 120 17.26 -20.60 11.46
CA ILE A 120 16.14 -21.21 12.20
C ILE A 120 16.62 -21.79 13.53
N ASP A 121 17.82 -22.36 13.57
CA ASP A 121 18.38 -22.93 14.82
C ASP A 121 18.54 -21.87 15.92
N ALA A 122 18.83 -20.61 15.55
CA ALA A 122 19.00 -19.52 16.51
C ALA A 122 17.70 -19.16 17.23
N ILE A 123 16.55 -19.36 16.58
CA ILE A 123 15.23 -19.02 17.12
C ILE A 123 14.42 -20.23 17.57
N MET A 124 15.01 -21.43 17.59
CA MET A 124 14.33 -22.66 18.03
C MET A 124 13.65 -22.53 19.42
N PRO A 125 14.23 -21.88 20.44
CA PRO A 125 13.54 -21.70 21.72
C PRO A 125 12.20 -20.96 21.59
N VAL A 126 12.13 -19.96 20.70
CA VAL A 126 10.90 -19.21 20.41
C VAL A 126 9.92 -20.08 19.62
N LEU A 127 10.39 -20.85 18.65
CA LEU A 127 9.55 -21.73 17.84
C LEU A 127 8.94 -22.88 18.66
N GLU A 128 9.72 -23.49 19.56
CA GLU A 128 9.24 -24.48 20.54
C GLU A 128 8.17 -23.88 21.45
N ARG A 129 8.35 -22.62 21.87
CA ARG A 129 7.32 -21.89 22.64
C ARG A 129 6.05 -21.70 21.83
N MET A 130 6.15 -21.29 20.56
CA MET A 130 4.99 -21.11 19.68
C MET A 130 4.22 -22.41 19.48
N GLU A 131 4.92 -23.53 19.28
CA GLU A 131 4.30 -24.86 19.18
C GLU A 131 3.51 -25.19 20.45
N LYS A 132 4.14 -25.03 21.62
CA LYS A 132 3.50 -25.30 22.93
C LYS A 132 2.24 -24.46 23.15
N LEU A 133 2.25 -23.21 22.71
CA LEU A 133 1.12 -22.27 22.84
C LEU A 133 0.03 -22.50 21.78
N GLY A 134 0.33 -23.22 20.70
CA GLY A 134 -0.52 -23.27 19.51
C GLY A 134 -0.58 -21.91 18.80
N MET A 135 0.47 -21.10 18.89
CA MET A 135 0.59 -19.82 18.18
C MET A 135 1.03 -20.06 16.73
N PRO A 136 0.30 -19.57 15.71
CA PRO A 136 0.71 -19.75 14.32
C PRO A 136 2.04 -19.03 13.98
N LEU A 137 2.90 -19.75 13.26
CA LEU A 137 4.05 -19.20 12.55
C LEU A 137 3.66 -18.82 11.12
N LEU A 138 3.81 -17.56 10.78
CA LEU A 138 3.61 -17.05 9.43
C LEU A 138 4.98 -16.98 8.74
N VAL A 139 5.12 -17.53 7.55
CA VAL A 139 6.42 -17.71 6.92
C VAL A 139 6.48 -17.05 5.56
N HIS A 140 7.38 -16.07 5.41
CA HIS A 140 7.88 -15.67 4.09
C HIS A 140 8.93 -16.69 3.64
N GLY A 141 8.52 -17.66 2.82
CA GLY A 141 9.31 -18.85 2.52
C GLY A 141 10.26 -18.71 1.34
N GLU A 142 11.28 -17.86 1.43
CA GLU A 142 12.37 -17.77 0.42
C GLU A 142 13.75 -17.84 1.09
N VAL A 143 14.68 -18.62 0.55
CA VAL A 143 16.10 -18.48 0.94
C VAL A 143 16.70 -17.24 0.30
N THR A 144 17.73 -16.64 0.92
CA THR A 144 18.30 -15.35 0.45
C THR A 144 19.75 -15.46 -0.03
N HIS A 145 20.29 -16.67 -0.14
CA HIS A 145 21.66 -16.89 -0.61
C HIS A 145 21.85 -16.30 -2.02
N ALA A 146 22.97 -15.62 -2.22
CA ALA A 146 23.24 -14.86 -3.45
C ALA A 146 23.44 -15.76 -4.69
N ASP A 147 23.79 -17.03 -4.49
CA ASP A 147 23.98 -18.04 -5.53
C ASP A 147 22.67 -18.75 -5.95
N VAL A 148 21.57 -18.53 -5.22
CA VAL A 148 20.25 -19.09 -5.54
C VAL A 148 19.45 -18.07 -6.35
N ASP A 149 19.09 -18.45 -7.58
CA ASP A 149 18.25 -17.64 -8.47
C ASP A 149 16.91 -17.31 -7.82
N ILE A 150 16.46 -16.05 -7.98
CA ILE A 150 15.25 -15.54 -7.34
C ILE A 150 13.98 -16.33 -7.69
N PHE A 151 13.94 -17.01 -8.85
CA PHE A 151 12.81 -17.85 -9.23
C PHE A 151 12.78 -19.21 -8.49
N ASP A 152 13.92 -19.64 -7.92
CA ASP A 152 14.09 -20.95 -7.26
C ASP A 152 14.11 -20.86 -5.73
N ARG A 153 14.15 -19.64 -5.16
CA ARG A 153 14.27 -19.40 -3.71
C ARG A 153 13.15 -20.01 -2.89
N GLU A 154 11.92 -19.95 -3.38
CA GLU A 154 10.75 -20.52 -2.69
C GLU A 154 10.80 -22.06 -2.65
N ALA A 155 11.11 -22.70 -3.78
CA ALA A 155 11.25 -24.16 -3.83
C ALA A 155 12.41 -24.64 -2.95
N ARG A 156 13.55 -23.93 -2.97
CA ARG A 156 14.68 -24.25 -2.11
C ARG A 156 14.33 -24.12 -0.62
N PHE A 157 13.56 -23.11 -0.24
CA PHE A 157 13.10 -22.93 1.15
C PHE A 157 12.26 -24.11 1.65
N ILE A 158 11.43 -24.72 0.78
CA ILE A 158 10.65 -25.92 1.12
C ILE A 158 11.59 -27.02 1.61
N ASP A 159 12.59 -27.36 0.80
CA ASP A 159 13.53 -28.45 1.08
C ASP A 159 14.43 -28.17 2.28
N THR A 160 14.95 -26.95 2.40
CA THR A 160 16.03 -26.66 3.36
C THR A 160 15.56 -26.09 4.69
N VAL A 161 14.34 -25.58 4.75
CA VAL A 161 13.80 -24.91 5.95
C VAL A 161 12.43 -25.45 6.34
N MET A 162 11.43 -25.35 5.46
CA MET A 162 10.04 -25.63 5.81
C MET A 162 9.85 -27.09 6.25
N GLU A 163 10.34 -28.04 5.46
CA GLU A 163 10.19 -29.46 5.77
C GLU A 163 10.99 -29.89 7.02
N PRO A 164 12.29 -29.56 7.16
CA PRO A 164 13.02 -29.84 8.39
C PRO A 164 12.39 -29.22 9.65
N LEU A 165 11.88 -27.99 9.56
CA LEU A 165 11.21 -27.31 10.67
C LEU A 165 9.95 -28.08 11.10
N ARG A 166 9.08 -28.44 10.16
CA ARG A 166 7.83 -29.15 10.43
C ARG A 166 8.05 -30.59 10.91
N GLN A 167 9.17 -31.23 10.53
CA GLN A 167 9.56 -32.52 11.08
C GLN A 167 10.04 -32.41 12.54
N ARG A 168 10.71 -31.30 12.89
CA ARG A 168 11.21 -31.05 14.25
C ARG A 168 10.09 -30.60 15.20
N LEU A 169 9.19 -29.74 14.74
CA LEU A 169 8.06 -29.19 15.49
C LEU A 169 6.74 -29.62 14.85
N THR A 170 6.36 -30.87 15.10
CA THR A 170 5.26 -31.57 14.42
C THR A 170 3.86 -31.01 14.69
N ALA A 171 3.68 -30.24 15.77
CA ALA A 171 2.42 -29.60 16.15
C ALA A 171 2.41 -28.08 15.91
N LEU A 172 3.51 -27.50 15.40
CA LEU A 172 3.57 -26.09 15.08
C LEU A 172 2.63 -25.78 13.90
N LYS A 173 1.66 -24.89 14.13
CA LYS A 173 0.83 -24.33 13.04
C LYS A 173 1.67 -23.40 12.18
N VAL A 174 1.65 -23.62 10.87
CA VAL A 174 2.40 -22.83 9.89
C VAL A 174 1.48 -22.35 8.78
N VAL A 175 1.55 -21.04 8.48
CA VAL A 175 1.03 -20.47 7.24
C VAL A 175 2.21 -20.20 6.30
N PHE A 176 2.25 -20.92 5.19
CA PHE A 176 3.14 -20.59 4.08
C PHE A 176 2.56 -19.38 3.35
N GLU A 177 3.06 -18.19 3.67
CA GLU A 177 2.50 -16.96 3.14
C GLU A 177 2.71 -16.85 1.63
N HIS A 178 1.77 -16.19 0.96
CA HIS A 178 1.83 -15.73 -0.43
C HIS A 178 2.56 -16.70 -1.37
N ILE A 179 2.16 -17.99 -1.38
CA ILE A 179 2.83 -19.00 -2.21
C ILE A 179 2.78 -18.62 -3.70
N THR A 180 3.87 -18.85 -4.41
CA THR A 180 4.02 -18.40 -5.81
C THR A 180 4.36 -19.51 -6.80
N THR A 181 4.70 -20.69 -6.29
CA THR A 181 5.17 -21.83 -7.09
C THR A 181 4.18 -23.00 -7.09
N LYS A 182 4.39 -23.89 -8.06
CA LYS A 182 3.69 -25.18 -8.15
C LYS A 182 4.16 -26.09 -7.02
N ASP A 183 5.44 -26.00 -6.70
CA ASP A 183 6.13 -26.74 -5.65
C ASP A 183 5.49 -26.45 -4.29
N ALA A 184 5.29 -25.17 -3.94
CA ALA A 184 4.59 -24.78 -2.72
C ALA A 184 3.10 -25.19 -2.72
N ALA A 185 2.40 -25.03 -3.85
CA ALA A 185 1.01 -25.47 -3.97
C ALA A 185 0.84 -26.99 -3.74
N GLN A 186 1.75 -27.80 -4.29
CA GLN A 186 1.79 -29.24 -4.08
C GLN A 186 2.14 -29.58 -2.63
N TYR A 187 3.18 -28.94 -2.08
CA TYR A 187 3.63 -29.16 -0.71
C TYR A 187 2.52 -28.91 0.32
N VAL A 188 1.79 -27.81 0.17
CA VAL A 188 0.66 -27.48 1.07
C VAL A 188 -0.51 -28.45 0.88
N ARG A 189 -0.79 -28.86 -0.36
CA ARG A 189 -1.85 -29.83 -0.67
C ARG A 189 -1.58 -31.19 -0.02
N ASP A 190 -0.34 -31.65 -0.05
CA ASP A 190 0.08 -32.94 0.53
C ASP A 190 0.34 -32.86 2.05
N GLY A 191 0.34 -31.65 2.61
CA GLY A 191 0.55 -31.40 4.02
C GLY A 191 -0.61 -31.83 4.94
N ASN A 192 -0.39 -31.67 6.24
CA ASN A 192 -1.36 -31.97 7.30
C ASN A 192 -2.16 -30.71 7.71
N ASP A 193 -3.04 -30.85 8.70
CA ASP A 193 -3.93 -29.77 9.14
C ASP A 193 -3.22 -28.62 9.89
N TYR A 194 -1.93 -28.79 10.21
CA TYR A 194 -1.10 -27.73 10.77
C TYR A 194 -0.44 -26.85 9.71
N LEU A 195 -0.63 -27.14 8.41
CA LEU A 195 -0.07 -26.37 7.31
C LEU A 195 -1.17 -25.76 6.45
N ALA A 196 -1.13 -24.44 6.29
CA ALA A 196 -1.97 -23.68 5.38
C ALA A 196 -1.14 -22.72 4.51
N ALA A 197 -1.80 -22.04 3.57
CA ALA A 197 -1.19 -21.01 2.76
C ALA A 197 -2.12 -19.85 2.45
N THR A 198 -1.53 -18.67 2.27
CA THR A 198 -2.21 -17.51 1.66
C THR A 198 -1.80 -17.37 0.20
N ILE A 199 -2.69 -16.83 -0.63
CA ILE A 199 -2.42 -16.57 -2.05
C ILE A 199 -2.94 -15.18 -2.42
N THR A 200 -2.08 -14.36 -3.00
CA THR A 200 -2.37 -12.95 -3.39
C THR A 200 -3.15 -12.85 -4.72
N PRO A 201 -3.83 -11.73 -5.02
CA PRO A 201 -4.51 -11.58 -6.31
C PRO A 201 -3.52 -11.51 -7.50
N GLN A 202 -2.38 -10.83 -7.35
CA GLN A 202 -1.39 -10.71 -8.44
C GLN A 202 -0.80 -12.05 -8.87
N HIS A 203 -0.57 -12.98 -7.93
CA HIS A 203 -0.05 -14.31 -8.23
C HIS A 203 -1.07 -15.23 -8.90
N LEU A 204 -2.37 -14.93 -8.78
CA LEU A 204 -3.44 -15.64 -9.49
C LEU A 204 -3.71 -15.03 -10.88
N MET A 205 -3.65 -13.71 -11.00
CA MET A 205 -3.94 -12.98 -12.24
C MET A 205 -2.77 -12.95 -13.21
N PHE A 206 -1.54 -12.88 -12.70
CA PHE A 206 -0.36 -12.62 -13.50
C PHE A 206 0.72 -13.69 -13.33
N ASN A 207 1.60 -13.72 -14.33
CA ASN A 207 2.88 -14.42 -14.33
C ASN A 207 3.97 -13.46 -14.80
N ARG A 208 5.24 -13.86 -14.70
CA ARG A 208 6.39 -12.98 -14.94
C ARG A 208 6.42 -12.28 -16.30
N ASN A 209 5.74 -12.81 -17.32
CA ASN A 209 5.67 -12.12 -18.62
C ASN A 209 4.92 -10.78 -18.49
N HIS A 210 3.89 -10.70 -17.65
CA HIS A 210 3.17 -9.46 -17.39
C HIS A 210 4.05 -8.40 -16.73
N MET A 211 5.11 -8.81 -16.03
CA MET A 211 6.05 -7.88 -15.41
C MET A 211 7.18 -7.44 -16.36
N LEU A 212 7.51 -8.25 -17.39
CA LEU A 212 8.77 -8.10 -18.15
C LEU A 212 8.59 -7.87 -19.66
N VAL A 213 7.51 -8.37 -20.27
CA VAL A 213 7.31 -8.30 -21.73
C VAL A 213 6.78 -6.91 -22.12
N GLY A 214 7.45 -6.30 -23.11
CA GLY A 214 7.13 -4.95 -23.62
C GLY A 214 7.69 -3.81 -22.78
N GLY A 215 8.35 -4.12 -21.66
CA GLY A 215 8.89 -3.15 -20.72
C GLY A 215 8.80 -3.69 -19.29
N ILE A 216 9.73 -3.25 -18.44
CA ILE A 216 9.70 -3.59 -17.01
C ILE A 216 8.56 -2.82 -16.32
N ARG A 217 7.64 -3.54 -15.68
CA ARG A 217 6.51 -2.96 -14.94
C ARG A 217 6.78 -3.06 -13.43
N PRO A 218 7.38 -2.03 -12.78
CA PRO A 218 7.77 -2.10 -11.37
C PRO A 218 6.58 -2.27 -10.42
N HIS A 219 5.37 -1.84 -10.81
CA HIS A 219 4.16 -2.00 -9.99
C HIS A 219 3.67 -3.45 -9.88
N LEU A 220 4.21 -4.37 -10.69
CA LEU A 220 4.01 -5.82 -10.54
C LEU A 220 5.18 -6.53 -9.84
N TYR A 221 6.28 -5.81 -9.57
CA TYR A 221 7.41 -6.35 -8.83
C TYR A 221 7.09 -6.42 -7.33
N CYS A 222 7.03 -7.64 -6.82
CA CYS A 222 6.79 -8.00 -5.42
C CYS A 222 7.65 -9.23 -5.07
N LEU A 223 7.64 -9.61 -3.79
CA LEU A 223 8.38 -10.77 -3.27
C LEU A 223 7.43 -11.69 -2.50
N PRO A 224 7.38 -12.99 -2.80
CA PRO A 224 8.17 -13.69 -3.81
C PRO A 224 7.85 -13.22 -5.23
N ILE A 225 8.83 -13.26 -6.13
CA ILE A 225 8.66 -12.70 -7.49
C ILE A 225 7.59 -13.46 -8.29
N LEU A 226 6.84 -12.76 -9.16
CA LEU A 226 5.97 -13.42 -10.13
C LEU A 226 6.72 -14.53 -10.87
N LYS A 227 6.14 -15.72 -10.95
CA LYS A 227 6.78 -16.92 -11.52
C LYS A 227 6.30 -17.20 -12.94
N ARG A 228 6.77 -18.30 -13.55
CA ARG A 228 6.31 -18.77 -14.87
C ARG A 228 4.82 -19.15 -14.86
N ASN A 229 4.18 -19.15 -16.02
CA ASN A 229 2.75 -19.48 -16.18
C ASN A 229 2.37 -20.83 -15.52
N ILE A 230 3.22 -21.86 -15.58
CA ILE A 230 2.92 -23.15 -14.95
C ILE A 230 2.66 -23.05 -13.44
N HIS A 231 3.31 -22.11 -12.76
CA HIS A 231 3.12 -21.88 -11.35
C HIS A 231 1.83 -21.11 -11.09
N GLN A 232 1.58 -20.05 -11.87
CA GLN A 232 0.30 -19.33 -11.83
C GLN A 232 -0.88 -20.29 -12.00
N GLN A 233 -0.84 -21.21 -12.98
CA GLN A 233 -1.91 -22.18 -13.19
C GLN A 233 -2.07 -23.13 -11.99
N ALA A 234 -0.99 -23.62 -11.39
CA ALA A 234 -1.06 -24.45 -10.19
C ALA A 234 -1.72 -23.73 -9.00
N LEU A 235 -1.45 -22.43 -8.80
CA LEU A 235 -2.13 -21.62 -7.78
C LEU A 235 -3.61 -21.46 -8.06
N ARG A 236 -3.98 -21.19 -9.33
CA ARG A 236 -5.37 -21.07 -9.77
C ARG A 236 -6.13 -22.39 -9.60
N GLU A 237 -5.52 -23.52 -9.96
CA GLU A 237 -6.07 -24.86 -9.76
C GLU A 237 -6.25 -25.18 -8.27
N LEU A 238 -5.32 -24.78 -7.41
CA LEU A 238 -5.43 -24.97 -5.96
C LEU A 238 -6.67 -24.28 -5.40
N VAL A 239 -6.85 -22.98 -5.67
CA VAL A 239 -8.01 -22.23 -5.16
C VAL A 239 -9.32 -22.70 -5.81
N ALA A 240 -9.30 -23.05 -7.11
CA ALA A 240 -10.46 -23.55 -7.83
C ALA A 240 -10.90 -24.94 -7.36
N SER A 241 -10.01 -25.73 -6.75
CA SER A 241 -10.34 -27.07 -6.23
C SER A 241 -11.14 -27.07 -4.93
N GLY A 242 -11.38 -25.90 -4.32
CA GLY A 242 -12.07 -25.82 -3.02
C GLY A 242 -11.21 -26.29 -1.84
N PHE A 243 -9.88 -26.36 -2.01
CA PHE A 243 -8.95 -26.77 -0.97
C PHE A 243 -9.05 -25.82 0.26
N THR A 244 -9.32 -26.41 1.42
CA THR A 244 -9.78 -25.66 2.62
C THR A 244 -8.65 -25.02 3.43
N ARG A 245 -7.38 -25.38 3.16
CA ARG A 245 -6.22 -24.79 3.84
C ARG A 245 -5.48 -23.75 2.97
N ALA A 246 -6.15 -23.24 1.94
CA ALA A 246 -5.73 -22.05 1.21
C ALA A 246 -6.79 -20.94 1.40
N PHE A 247 -6.34 -19.74 1.73
CA PHE A 247 -7.23 -18.61 2.00
C PHE A 247 -6.65 -17.26 1.56
N LEU A 248 -7.51 -16.25 1.55
CA LEU A 248 -7.19 -14.89 1.10
C LEU A 248 -6.09 -14.25 1.96
N GLY A 249 -4.98 -13.87 1.34
CA GLY A 249 -4.01 -12.96 1.94
C GLY A 249 -3.49 -12.07 0.83
N THR A 250 -3.76 -10.78 0.93
CA THR A 250 -3.54 -9.88 -0.21
C THR A 250 -2.07 -9.60 -0.43
N ASP A 251 -1.28 -9.57 0.65
CA ASP A 251 0.04 -8.96 0.66
C ASP A 251 0.00 -7.55 0.04
N SER A 252 -1.07 -6.79 0.34
CA SER A 252 -1.16 -5.39 -0.08
C SER A 252 -0.01 -4.63 0.57
N ALA A 253 0.95 -4.22 -0.25
CA ALA A 253 2.24 -3.69 0.17
C ALA A 253 2.50 -2.33 -0.48
N PRO A 254 1.88 -1.25 0.02
CA PRO A 254 1.97 0.07 -0.58
C PRO A 254 3.38 0.64 -0.48
N HIS A 255 3.79 1.31 -1.55
CA HIS A 255 4.98 2.14 -1.67
C HIS A 255 4.63 3.35 -2.53
N SER A 256 5.16 4.51 -2.18
CA SER A 256 5.00 5.72 -2.98
C SER A 256 5.54 5.51 -4.39
N ARG A 257 4.96 6.21 -5.38
CA ARG A 257 5.29 6.03 -6.79
C ARG A 257 6.77 6.24 -7.06
N HIS A 258 7.39 7.29 -6.48
CA HIS A 258 8.82 7.53 -6.67
C HIS A 258 9.71 6.39 -6.13
N ARG A 259 9.23 5.63 -5.14
CA ARG A 259 9.94 4.46 -4.58
C ARG A 259 9.79 3.20 -5.44
N LYS A 260 8.77 3.16 -6.30
CA LYS A 260 8.56 2.07 -7.26
C LYS A 260 9.28 2.36 -8.58
N GLU A 261 9.19 3.60 -9.06
CA GLU A 261 9.71 4.07 -10.35
C GLU A 261 11.09 4.73 -10.19
N THR A 262 12.07 3.95 -9.71
CA THR A 262 13.45 4.40 -9.46
C THR A 262 14.45 3.35 -9.96
N SER A 263 15.75 3.66 -9.89
CA SER A 263 16.83 2.74 -10.29
C SER A 263 16.87 1.45 -9.47
N CYS A 264 16.29 1.46 -8.25
CA CYS A 264 16.11 0.29 -7.39
C CYS A 264 14.68 0.28 -6.80
N GLY A 265 13.70 -0.11 -7.62
CA GLY A 265 12.29 -0.10 -7.25
C GLY A 265 11.96 -1.03 -6.09
N CYS A 266 11.16 -0.56 -5.12
CA CYS A 266 10.74 -1.35 -3.97
C CYS A 266 9.80 -2.49 -4.38
N ALA A 267 9.93 -3.65 -3.72
CA ALA A 267 9.02 -4.78 -3.91
C ALA A 267 7.69 -4.57 -3.16
N GLY A 268 6.57 -4.77 -3.85
CA GLY A 268 5.23 -4.73 -3.26
C GLY A 268 4.16 -4.24 -4.24
N CYS A 269 2.97 -4.81 -4.16
CA CYS A 269 1.81 -4.41 -4.95
C CYS A 269 0.77 -3.77 -4.02
N PHE A 270 0.32 -2.55 -4.29
CA PHE A 270 -0.78 -1.96 -3.53
C PHE A 270 -2.13 -2.42 -4.09
N ASN A 271 -2.64 -3.54 -3.61
CA ASN A 271 -3.82 -4.21 -4.20
C ASN A 271 -5.10 -4.12 -3.34
N ALA A 272 -5.03 -3.62 -2.10
CA ALA A 272 -6.21 -3.49 -1.22
C ALA A 272 -7.45 -2.88 -1.91
N PRO A 273 -7.35 -1.82 -2.75
CA PRO A 273 -8.51 -1.21 -3.40
C PRO A 273 -9.26 -2.12 -4.39
N SER A 274 -8.59 -3.12 -4.98
CA SER A 274 -9.13 -3.94 -6.06
C SER A 274 -9.11 -5.46 -5.77
N ALA A 275 -8.51 -5.88 -4.65
CA ALA A 275 -8.22 -7.28 -4.35
C ALA A 275 -9.46 -8.20 -4.40
N LEU A 276 -10.56 -7.86 -3.72
CA LEU A 276 -11.73 -8.75 -3.64
C LEU A 276 -12.39 -8.96 -5.01
N GLY A 277 -12.46 -7.90 -5.82
CA GLY A 277 -12.94 -7.97 -7.21
C GLY A 277 -12.00 -8.78 -8.11
N SER A 278 -10.68 -8.62 -7.93
CA SER A 278 -9.67 -9.41 -8.63
C SER A 278 -9.77 -10.91 -8.34
N TYR A 279 -9.95 -11.29 -7.07
CA TYR A 279 -10.19 -12.69 -6.73
C TYR A 279 -11.50 -13.19 -7.35
N ALA A 280 -12.60 -12.43 -7.27
CA ALA A 280 -13.87 -12.83 -7.87
C ALA A 280 -13.74 -13.09 -9.39
N ALA A 281 -13.00 -12.24 -10.11
CA ALA A 281 -12.71 -12.42 -11.53
C ALA A 281 -11.95 -13.73 -11.80
N VAL A 282 -10.92 -14.05 -11.01
CA VAL A 282 -10.18 -15.31 -11.14
C VAL A 282 -11.08 -16.52 -10.88
N PHE A 283 -11.89 -16.50 -9.82
CA PHE A 283 -12.79 -17.61 -9.50
C PHE A 283 -13.90 -17.75 -10.56
N GLU A 284 -14.36 -16.65 -11.18
CA GLU A 284 -15.28 -16.71 -12.33
C GLU A 284 -14.60 -17.36 -13.56
N GLU A 285 -13.39 -16.93 -13.92
CA GLU A 285 -12.62 -17.50 -15.04
C GLU A 285 -12.35 -19.00 -14.88
N MET A 286 -12.15 -19.44 -13.64
CA MET A 286 -11.93 -20.84 -13.30
C MET A 286 -13.22 -21.66 -13.15
N ASN A 287 -14.40 -21.06 -13.38
CA ASN A 287 -15.71 -21.65 -13.14
C ASN A 287 -15.86 -22.20 -11.69
N ALA A 288 -15.27 -21.49 -10.72
CA ALA A 288 -15.11 -21.94 -9.35
C ALA A 288 -15.74 -21.01 -8.31
N LEU A 289 -16.65 -20.10 -8.70
CA LEU A 289 -17.31 -19.15 -7.78
C LEU A 289 -17.97 -19.82 -6.56
N ALA A 290 -18.35 -21.10 -6.65
CA ALA A 290 -18.86 -21.88 -5.52
C ALA A 290 -17.87 -22.02 -4.35
N HIS A 291 -16.57 -21.87 -4.59
CA HIS A 291 -15.51 -21.95 -3.58
C HIS A 291 -15.03 -20.58 -3.08
N PHE A 292 -15.52 -19.49 -3.68
CA PHE A 292 -15.05 -18.13 -3.42
C PHE A 292 -15.29 -17.69 -1.96
N GLU A 293 -16.49 -17.91 -1.43
CA GLU A 293 -16.79 -17.56 -0.03
C GLU A 293 -15.89 -18.30 0.96
N ALA A 294 -15.61 -19.59 0.71
CA ALA A 294 -14.76 -20.38 1.59
C ALA A 294 -13.34 -19.81 1.66
N PHE A 295 -12.76 -19.51 0.49
CA PHE A 295 -11.43 -18.90 0.38
C PHE A 295 -11.34 -17.53 1.06
N CYS A 296 -12.36 -16.69 0.92
CA CYS A 296 -12.37 -15.33 1.44
C CYS A 296 -12.75 -15.21 2.92
N SER A 297 -13.62 -16.10 3.42
CA SER A 297 -14.37 -15.83 4.66
C SER A 297 -14.49 -17.02 5.62
N LEU A 298 -14.11 -18.24 5.23
CA LEU A 298 -14.31 -19.44 6.08
C LEU A 298 -13.01 -20.16 6.43
N ASN A 299 -12.14 -20.37 5.43
CA ASN A 299 -10.91 -21.17 5.57
C ASN A 299 -9.91 -20.54 6.55
N GLY A 300 -9.71 -19.21 6.44
CA GLY A 300 -8.83 -18.47 7.35
C GLY A 300 -9.30 -18.50 8.81
N PRO A 301 -10.56 -18.10 9.13
CA PRO A 301 -11.07 -18.22 10.49
C PRO A 301 -10.94 -19.63 11.08
N GLN A 302 -11.21 -20.66 10.26
CA GLN A 302 -11.04 -22.05 10.67
C GLN A 302 -9.59 -22.36 11.08
N PHE A 303 -8.59 -21.95 10.29
CA PHE A 303 -7.18 -22.22 10.59
C PHE A 303 -6.69 -21.42 11.82
N TYR A 304 -7.12 -20.17 11.95
CA TYR A 304 -6.73 -19.32 13.08
C TYR A 304 -7.53 -19.59 14.37
N GLY A 305 -8.58 -20.44 14.32
CA GLY A 305 -9.44 -20.70 15.47
C GLY A 305 -10.32 -19.51 15.85
N LEU A 306 -10.71 -18.69 14.87
CA LEU A 306 -11.53 -17.49 15.04
C LEU A 306 -12.95 -17.73 14.52
N PRO A 307 -13.97 -17.04 15.06
CA PRO A 307 -15.33 -17.14 14.56
C PRO A 307 -15.44 -16.59 13.13
N VAL A 308 -16.35 -17.14 12.34
CA VAL A 308 -16.69 -16.58 11.03
C VAL A 308 -17.49 -15.28 11.22
N ASN A 309 -17.26 -14.28 10.35
CA ASN A 309 -18.01 -13.02 10.40
C ASN A 309 -19.53 -13.24 10.16
N GLU A 310 -20.35 -12.48 10.90
CA GLU A 310 -21.82 -12.49 10.75
C GLU A 310 -22.32 -11.53 9.66
N GLY A 311 -21.50 -10.53 9.30
CA GLY A 311 -21.79 -9.55 8.25
C GLY A 311 -21.67 -10.12 6.83
N TRP A 312 -22.06 -9.31 5.84
CA TRP A 312 -22.09 -9.69 4.42
C TRP A 312 -21.53 -8.58 3.53
N VAL A 313 -20.89 -8.98 2.44
CA VAL A 313 -20.49 -8.10 1.34
C VAL A 313 -21.17 -8.58 0.06
N GLU A 314 -21.61 -7.65 -0.77
CA GLU A 314 -22.14 -7.93 -2.11
C GLU A 314 -21.15 -7.39 -3.14
N LEU A 315 -20.69 -8.25 -4.05
CA LEU A 315 -20.00 -7.83 -5.26
C LEU A 315 -21.00 -7.79 -6.42
N VAL A 316 -20.86 -6.77 -7.26
CA VAL A 316 -21.63 -6.63 -8.50
C VAL A 316 -20.72 -6.84 -9.69
N ARG A 317 -21.20 -7.58 -10.68
CA ARG A 317 -20.54 -7.72 -11.97
C ARG A 317 -20.87 -6.50 -12.82
N ASP A 318 -20.25 -5.39 -12.48
CA ASP A 318 -20.38 -4.08 -13.11
C ASP A 318 -18.99 -3.53 -13.39
N GLU A 319 -18.74 -3.17 -14.64
CA GLU A 319 -17.42 -2.73 -15.09
C GLU A 319 -17.08 -1.39 -14.46
N GLN A 320 -15.93 -1.32 -13.78
CA GLN A 320 -15.45 -0.12 -13.13
C GLN A 320 -13.99 0.13 -13.48
N GLN A 321 -13.63 1.39 -13.70
CA GLN A 321 -12.23 1.77 -13.86
C GLN A 321 -11.57 1.95 -12.49
N ILE A 322 -10.39 1.35 -12.34
CA ILE A 322 -9.52 1.59 -11.19
C ILE A 322 -8.81 2.93 -11.37
N PRO A 323 -8.77 3.80 -10.36
CA PRO A 323 -8.06 5.08 -10.45
C PRO A 323 -6.57 4.85 -10.77
N VAL A 324 -6.00 5.75 -11.57
CA VAL A 324 -4.58 5.64 -11.96
C VAL A 324 -3.64 5.92 -10.79
N ASN A 325 -4.05 6.80 -9.88
CA ASN A 325 -3.29 7.20 -8.70
C ASN A 325 -4.21 7.42 -7.50
N ILE A 326 -3.67 7.21 -6.31
CA ILE A 326 -4.26 7.56 -5.02
C ILE A 326 -3.32 8.55 -4.35
N ALA A 327 -3.82 9.71 -3.90
CA ALA A 327 -2.99 10.78 -3.36
C ALA A 327 -2.38 10.39 -1.99
N LEU A 328 -1.11 10.74 -1.80
CA LEU A 328 -0.46 10.88 -0.50
C LEU A 328 -0.21 12.38 -0.24
N ALA A 329 0.29 12.73 0.95
CA ALA A 329 0.65 14.11 1.26
C ALA A 329 1.70 14.68 0.28
N ASP A 330 2.76 13.91 0.01
CA ASP A 330 3.94 14.38 -0.75
C ASP A 330 4.23 13.57 -2.04
N ASP A 331 3.38 12.60 -2.40
CA ASP A 331 3.52 11.76 -3.61
C ASP A 331 2.16 11.09 -3.96
N THR A 332 2.17 10.05 -4.79
CA THR A 332 1.01 9.19 -5.04
C THR A 332 1.32 7.71 -4.79
N LEU A 333 0.27 6.92 -4.56
CA LEU A 333 0.28 5.47 -4.71
C LEU A 333 -0.29 5.11 -6.08
N VAL A 334 0.29 4.11 -6.74
CA VAL A 334 -0.26 3.50 -7.95
C VAL A 334 -0.93 2.17 -7.54
N PRO A 335 -2.27 2.06 -7.57
CA PRO A 335 -2.94 0.84 -7.17
C PRO A 335 -2.75 -0.27 -8.20
N PHE A 336 -2.89 -1.51 -7.75
CA PHE A 336 -2.95 -2.69 -8.60
C PHE A 336 -4.11 -2.55 -9.60
N LEU A 337 -3.80 -2.78 -10.88
CA LEU A 337 -4.72 -2.56 -12.02
C LEU A 337 -5.07 -1.09 -12.27
N ALA A 338 -4.23 -0.14 -11.85
CA ALA A 338 -4.37 1.29 -12.15
C ALA A 338 -4.73 1.57 -13.62
N GLY A 339 -5.85 2.27 -13.86
CA GLY A 339 -6.35 2.63 -15.19
C GLY A 339 -7.07 1.51 -15.94
N GLU A 340 -7.02 0.27 -15.45
CA GLU A 340 -7.72 -0.86 -16.06
C GLU A 340 -9.21 -0.87 -15.69
N THR A 341 -10.01 -1.51 -16.55
CA THR A 341 -11.42 -1.79 -16.26
C THR A 341 -11.55 -3.16 -15.61
N VAL A 342 -12.07 -3.21 -14.39
CA VAL A 342 -12.32 -4.45 -13.64
C VAL A 342 -13.77 -4.87 -13.74
N ARG A 343 -14.01 -6.19 -13.74
CA ARG A 343 -15.32 -6.79 -13.99
C ARG A 343 -16.22 -6.88 -12.75
N TRP A 344 -15.61 -6.97 -11.57
CA TRP A 344 -16.28 -7.12 -10.29
C TRP A 344 -15.87 -6.01 -9.35
N SER A 345 -16.85 -5.39 -8.70
CA SER A 345 -16.63 -4.35 -7.70
C SER A 345 -17.52 -4.61 -6.48
N VAL A 346 -17.08 -4.15 -5.31
CA VAL A 346 -17.91 -4.21 -4.12
C VAL A 346 -19.01 -3.17 -4.25
N LYS A 347 -20.25 -3.62 -4.02
CA LYS A 347 -21.42 -2.76 -4.01
C LYS A 347 -21.38 -1.90 -2.76
N ASN A 348 -20.77 -0.74 -2.88
CA ASN A 348 -20.82 0.26 -1.83
C ASN A 348 -22.28 0.69 -1.65
N LYS A 349 -22.89 0.31 -0.51
CA LYS A 349 -24.11 0.99 -0.06
C LYS A 349 -23.74 2.45 -0.04
N LYS A 350 -24.43 3.28 -0.83
CA LYS A 350 -24.25 4.73 -0.84
C LYS A 350 -24.49 5.26 0.58
N CYS A 351 -23.49 5.17 1.44
CA CYS A 351 -23.42 5.97 2.63
C CYS A 351 -23.00 7.32 2.09
N ALA A 352 -23.95 8.26 2.05
CA ALA A 352 -23.70 9.64 1.64
C ALA A 352 -22.45 10.21 2.32
N TYR A 353 -22.08 9.68 3.49
CA TYR A 353 -20.87 9.97 4.25
C TYR A 353 -19.54 9.67 3.54
N LEU A 354 -19.37 8.57 2.80
CA LEU A 354 -18.08 8.26 2.14
C LEU A 354 -17.93 9.04 0.83
N LEU A 355 -19.04 9.24 0.10
CA LEU A 355 -19.08 10.17 -1.02
C LEU A 355 -18.87 11.61 -0.55
N LEU A 356 -19.40 12.00 0.62
CA LEU A 356 -19.10 13.29 1.23
C LEU A 356 -17.69 13.34 1.79
N TYR A 357 -17.07 12.27 2.30
CA TYR A 357 -15.72 12.32 2.86
C TYR A 357 -14.65 12.30 1.76
N ILE A 358 -14.87 11.54 0.70
CA ILE A 358 -14.06 11.54 -0.52
C ILE A 358 -14.33 12.82 -1.31
N ALA A 359 -15.57 13.32 -1.41
CA ALA A 359 -15.84 14.61 -2.03
C ALA A 359 -15.33 15.77 -1.16
N PHE A 360 -15.38 15.70 0.16
CA PHE A 360 -14.86 16.75 1.04
C PHE A 360 -13.34 16.72 1.04
N ASN A 361 -12.68 15.55 1.04
CA ASN A 361 -11.23 15.49 0.82
C ASN A 361 -10.83 15.79 -0.62
N CYS A 362 -11.61 15.44 -1.65
CA CYS A 362 -11.36 15.89 -3.02
C CYS A 362 -11.66 17.38 -3.20
N ILE A 363 -12.60 17.97 -2.46
CA ILE A 363 -12.89 19.41 -2.46
C ILE A 363 -11.85 20.14 -1.60
N TYR A 364 -11.34 19.55 -0.53
CA TYR A 364 -10.29 20.11 0.32
C TYR A 364 -8.92 19.99 -0.35
N ILE A 365 -8.64 18.89 -1.05
CA ILE A 365 -7.46 18.69 -1.91
C ILE A 365 -7.62 19.46 -3.23
N GLN A 366 -8.81 19.59 -3.82
CA GLN A 366 -9.03 20.56 -4.91
C GLN A 366 -8.98 21.99 -4.41
N HIS A 367 -9.27 22.30 -3.14
CA HIS A 367 -9.07 23.64 -2.57
C HIS A 367 -7.62 23.92 -2.20
N ILE A 368 -6.83 22.88 -1.90
CA ILE A 368 -5.39 23.00 -1.62
C ILE A 368 -4.55 22.91 -2.91
N GLN A 369 -5.01 22.18 -3.94
CA GLN A 369 -4.37 22.09 -5.26
C GLN A 369 -4.99 22.99 -6.34
N GLN A 370 -6.16 23.60 -6.12
CA GLN A 370 -6.44 24.93 -6.67
C GLN A 370 -5.73 25.92 -5.75
N GLY A 371 -4.40 25.93 -5.84
CA GLY A 371 -3.65 27.11 -5.47
C GLY A 371 -4.35 28.30 -6.12
N VAL A 372 -4.77 29.25 -5.28
CA VAL A 372 -5.13 30.57 -5.78
C VAL A 372 -3.93 31.00 -6.61
N ILE A 373 -4.08 31.05 -7.94
CA ILE A 373 -2.98 31.47 -8.83
C ILE A 373 -2.42 32.75 -8.24
N MET A 374 -1.16 32.71 -7.83
CA MET A 374 -0.57 33.85 -7.15
C MET A 374 -0.41 34.97 -8.17
N ARG A 375 -1.14 36.06 -7.97
CA ARG A 375 -1.16 37.23 -8.86
C ARG A 375 -0.41 38.36 -8.19
N ILE A 376 0.53 38.95 -8.93
CA ILE A 376 1.42 39.99 -8.43
C ILE A 376 1.20 41.22 -9.31
N GLU A 377 0.65 42.27 -8.71
CA GLU A 377 0.38 43.53 -9.39
C GLU A 377 1.20 44.64 -8.74
N VAL A 378 2.03 45.30 -9.55
CA VAL A 378 2.78 46.49 -9.17
C VAL A 378 2.16 47.68 -9.87
N THR A 379 1.70 48.67 -9.10
CA THR A 379 1.22 49.92 -9.65
C THR A 379 2.21 51.05 -9.40
N ILE A 380 2.41 51.89 -10.41
CA ILE A 380 3.30 53.05 -10.35
C ILE A 380 2.46 54.32 -10.49
N ALA A 381 2.65 55.29 -9.60
CA ALA A 381 1.91 56.53 -9.60
C ALA A 381 2.16 57.31 -10.91
N LYS A 382 1.09 57.73 -11.59
CA LYS A 382 1.19 58.56 -12.81
C LYS A 382 1.95 59.88 -12.61
N THR A 383 2.07 60.33 -11.36
CA THR A 383 2.84 61.51 -10.96
C THR A 383 4.36 61.29 -10.98
N SER A 384 4.81 60.05 -11.17
CA SER A 384 6.22 59.64 -11.21
C SER A 384 6.48 58.80 -12.48
N PRO A 385 6.43 59.43 -13.68
CA PRO A 385 6.60 58.70 -14.92
C PRO A 385 8.02 58.15 -15.04
N LEU A 386 8.12 56.87 -15.43
CA LEU A 386 9.37 56.21 -15.75
C LEU A 386 9.76 56.47 -17.22
N PRO A 387 11.05 56.28 -17.59
CA PRO A 387 11.50 56.31 -18.98
C PRO A 387 10.72 55.34 -19.89
N ALA A 388 10.74 55.61 -21.19
CA ALA A 388 10.08 54.75 -22.17
C ALA A 388 10.62 53.31 -22.07
N GLY A 389 9.72 52.32 -22.12
CA GLY A 389 10.08 50.90 -22.01
C GLY A 389 10.35 50.40 -20.58
N ALA A 390 10.46 51.27 -19.58
CA ALA A 390 10.77 50.87 -18.19
C ALA A 390 9.69 49.99 -17.54
N ILE A 391 8.42 50.18 -17.90
CA ILE A 391 7.30 49.36 -17.39
C ILE A 391 7.43 47.91 -17.86
N ASP A 392 7.70 47.70 -19.14
CA ASP A 392 7.82 46.37 -19.73
C ASP A 392 9.11 45.68 -19.28
N ALA A 393 10.22 46.43 -19.17
CA ALA A 393 11.48 45.92 -18.65
C ALA A 393 11.35 45.48 -17.17
N LEU A 394 10.70 46.30 -16.34
CA LEU A 394 10.43 45.97 -14.94
C LEU A 394 9.52 44.74 -14.82
N ALA A 395 8.46 44.65 -15.65
CA ALA A 395 7.59 43.48 -15.67
C ALA A 395 8.35 42.20 -16.04
N GLY A 396 9.22 42.27 -17.05
CA GLY A 396 10.03 41.13 -17.51
C GLY A 396 11.03 40.65 -16.44
N GLU A 397 11.80 41.57 -15.87
CA GLU A 397 12.82 41.20 -14.87
C GLU A 397 12.19 40.69 -13.57
N LEU A 398 11.12 41.35 -13.09
CA LEU A 398 10.40 40.90 -11.90
C LEU A 398 9.80 39.51 -12.09
N SER A 399 9.22 39.24 -13.27
CA SER A 399 8.71 37.91 -13.64
C SER A 399 9.81 36.85 -13.56
N ARG A 400 11.00 37.15 -14.10
CA ARG A 400 12.14 36.23 -14.10
C ARG A 400 12.59 35.87 -12.69
N ARG A 401 12.72 36.87 -11.79
CA ARG A 401 13.17 36.66 -10.41
C ARG A 401 12.13 35.93 -9.55
N ILE A 402 10.85 36.20 -9.76
CA ILE A 402 9.76 35.48 -9.10
C ILE A 402 9.74 34.02 -9.53
N SER A 403 9.84 33.72 -10.82
CA SER A 403 9.86 32.34 -11.32
C SER A 403 11.07 31.53 -10.82
N HIS A 404 12.18 32.19 -10.49
CA HIS A 404 13.34 31.53 -9.89
C HIS A 404 13.08 31.07 -8.44
N HIS A 405 12.41 31.91 -7.64
CA HIS A 405 12.12 31.61 -6.24
C HIS A 405 10.83 30.79 -6.06
N PHE A 406 9.90 30.89 -7.01
CA PHE A 406 8.59 30.24 -6.99
C PHE A 406 8.35 29.48 -8.32
N PRO A 407 9.07 28.37 -8.57
CA PRO A 407 9.04 27.66 -9.87
C PRO A 407 7.69 26.99 -10.18
N GLU A 408 6.87 26.69 -9.18
CA GLU A 408 5.52 26.14 -9.36
C GLU A 408 4.46 27.22 -9.64
N ASN A 409 4.83 28.49 -9.48
CA ASN A 409 3.95 29.60 -9.78
C ASN A 409 4.20 30.07 -11.23
N LEU A 410 3.29 29.72 -12.14
CA LEU A 410 3.22 30.33 -13.49
C LEU A 410 2.66 31.77 -13.37
N GLY A 411 3.33 32.60 -12.56
CA GLY A 411 2.83 33.85 -12.02
C GLY A 411 2.51 34.89 -13.10
N ASN A 412 1.28 35.42 -13.06
CA ASN A 412 0.89 36.61 -13.80
C ASN A 412 1.40 37.84 -13.05
N VAL A 413 2.62 38.30 -13.37
CA VAL A 413 3.14 39.61 -12.93
C VAL A 413 2.59 40.68 -13.87
N THR A 414 2.01 41.74 -13.30
CA THR A 414 1.52 42.89 -14.07
C THR A 414 2.07 44.17 -13.47
N VAL A 415 2.71 44.99 -14.31
CA VAL A 415 3.17 46.32 -13.94
C VAL A 415 2.37 47.34 -14.74
N ARG A 416 1.77 48.33 -14.07
CA ARG A 416 1.00 49.38 -14.76
C ARG A 416 0.98 50.71 -14.00
N TYR A 417 0.64 51.78 -14.70
CA TYR A 417 0.39 53.07 -14.06
C TYR A 417 -0.98 53.12 -13.34
N ALA A 418 -1.01 53.69 -12.15
CA ALA A 418 -2.21 53.96 -11.36
C ALA A 418 -2.13 55.31 -10.61
N THR A 419 -3.07 55.55 -9.69
CA THR A 419 -3.14 56.78 -8.89
C THR A 419 -2.07 56.84 -7.79
N ALA A 420 -1.54 55.71 -7.34
CA ALA A 420 -0.51 55.61 -6.31
C ALA A 420 0.42 54.41 -6.55
N ASN A 421 1.58 54.43 -5.90
CA ASN A 421 2.49 53.28 -5.87
C ASN A 421 1.90 52.19 -4.95
N ASN A 422 1.82 50.95 -5.43
CA ASN A 422 1.34 49.84 -4.62
C ASN A 422 1.91 48.50 -5.09
N LEU A 423 2.03 47.55 -4.17
CA LEU A 423 2.26 46.13 -4.44
C LEU A 423 1.07 45.34 -3.92
N SER A 424 0.40 44.60 -4.80
CA SER A 424 -0.69 43.70 -4.46
C SER A 424 -0.29 42.27 -4.79
N VAL A 425 -0.27 41.41 -3.77
CA VAL A 425 0.01 39.98 -3.92
C VAL A 425 -1.19 39.19 -3.42
N ILE A 426 -1.87 38.53 -4.35
CA ILE A 426 -3.09 37.77 -4.11
C ILE A 426 -2.75 36.28 -4.24
N GLY A 427 -3.27 35.44 -3.33
CA GLY A 427 -3.06 33.99 -3.38
C GLY A 427 -1.74 33.48 -2.81
N ALA A 428 -1.01 34.31 -2.09
CA ALA A 428 0.25 33.95 -1.43
C ALA A 428 0.12 33.91 0.11
N SER A 429 0.94 33.11 0.78
CA SER A 429 1.05 33.11 2.25
C SER A 429 1.66 34.43 2.75
N LYS A 430 1.64 34.69 4.07
CA LYS A 430 2.22 35.91 4.64
C LYS A 430 3.74 35.98 4.38
N GLU A 431 4.44 34.86 4.54
CA GLU A 431 5.88 34.73 4.33
C GLU A 431 6.23 34.95 2.84
N ASP A 432 5.45 34.40 1.92
CA ASP A 432 5.64 34.61 0.48
C ASP A 432 5.45 36.07 0.08
N LYS A 433 4.47 36.77 0.68
CA LYS A 433 4.24 38.20 0.42
C LYS A 433 5.41 39.06 0.88
N GLU A 434 6.00 38.74 2.03
CA GLU A 434 7.20 39.39 2.54
C GLU A 434 8.36 39.17 1.57
N ARG A 435 8.58 37.92 1.14
CA ARG A 435 9.63 37.59 0.17
C ARG A 435 9.43 38.27 -1.20
N ILE A 436 8.20 38.38 -1.70
CA ILE A 436 7.91 39.09 -2.96
C ILE A 436 8.18 40.59 -2.84
N SER A 437 7.90 41.17 -1.67
CA SER A 437 8.26 42.57 -1.38
C SER A 437 9.76 42.79 -1.42
N GLU A 438 10.54 41.87 -0.85
CA GLU A 438 12.01 41.91 -0.93
C GLU A 438 12.50 41.76 -2.37
N ILE A 439 11.98 40.80 -3.15
CA ILE A 439 12.35 40.62 -4.55
C ILE A 439 12.03 41.86 -5.38
N LEU A 440 10.90 42.53 -5.13
CA LEU A 440 10.57 43.79 -5.79
C LEU A 440 11.59 44.87 -5.44
N GLN A 441 11.97 44.98 -4.17
CA GLN A 441 12.99 45.92 -3.71
C GLN A 441 14.35 45.63 -4.35
N GLU A 442 14.82 44.38 -4.34
CA GLU A 442 16.05 43.94 -4.99
C GLU A 442 16.04 44.25 -6.49
N THR A 443 14.89 44.09 -7.16
CA THR A 443 14.72 44.44 -8.57
C THR A 443 14.91 45.93 -8.79
N TRP A 444 14.32 46.78 -7.94
CA TRP A 444 14.48 48.24 -8.03
C TRP A 444 15.90 48.71 -7.73
N GLU A 445 16.54 48.13 -6.71
CA GLU A 445 17.90 48.51 -6.29
C GLU A 445 18.96 48.12 -7.31
N SER A 446 18.73 47.07 -8.10
CA SER A 446 19.64 46.63 -9.17
C SER A 446 19.23 47.15 -10.55
N ALA A 447 18.47 48.24 -10.66
CA ALA A 447 17.92 48.72 -11.93
C ALA A 447 18.99 48.96 -13.01
N ASP A 448 20.18 49.41 -12.62
CA ASP A 448 21.31 49.68 -13.52
C ASP A 448 21.84 48.40 -14.21
N ASP A 449 21.56 47.21 -13.66
CA ASP A 449 22.03 45.92 -14.20
C ASP A 449 21.13 45.36 -15.30
N TRP A 450 19.85 45.75 -15.32
CA TRP A 450 18.83 45.17 -16.22
C TRP A 450 18.07 46.21 -17.05
N PHE A 451 18.16 47.50 -16.71
CA PHE A 451 17.54 48.58 -17.46
C PHE A 451 18.61 49.46 -18.12
N ILE A 452 18.99 49.10 -19.35
CA ILE A 452 19.93 49.90 -20.16
C ILE A 452 19.12 50.83 -21.06
N ASN A 453 19.24 52.15 -20.86
CA ASN A 453 18.73 53.13 -21.81
C ASN A 453 19.71 53.23 -23.00
N GLU A 454 19.29 52.83 -24.20
CA GLU A 454 19.92 53.29 -25.45
C GLU A 454 19.34 54.65 -25.88
#